data_AF-A0A4Y2WGZ4-F1
#
_entry.id   AF-A0A4Y2WGZ4-F1
#
_cell.length_a   1.000
_cell.length_b   1.000
_cell.length_c   1.000
_cell.angle_alpha   90.00
_cell.angle_beta   90.00
_cell.angle_gamma   90.00
#
_symmetry.space_group_name_H-M   'P 1'
#
loop_
_entity.id
_entity.type
_entity.pdbx_description
1 polymer ?
#
loop_
_entity_poly.entity_id
_entity_poly.type
_entity_poly.pdbx_seq_one_letter_code
_entity_poly.pdbx_strand_id
1 'polypeptide(L)' 'MSKMRSGRPPTSTTPDNIERVRRMLADDRRLSLRMMAEELKIRLDSVSNIIHEHLQK' A
#
# COMPACT_ATOMS: atom_id res chain seq x y z
N MET A 1 2.95 20.00 -7.11
CA MET A 1 3.65 18.89 -6.42
C MET A 1 3.04 18.71 -5.05
N SER A 2 2.27 17.64 -4.87
CA SER A 2 1.37 17.48 -3.72
C SER A 2 2.16 17.18 -2.44
N LYS A 3 1.92 18.02 -1.43
CA LYS A 3 2.53 18.01 -0.09
C LYS A 3 2.33 16.66 0.60
N MET A 4 3.44 15.98 0.90
CA MET A 4 3.46 14.92 1.90
C MET A 4 3.01 15.52 3.24
N ARG A 5 1.91 15.00 3.81
CA ARG A 5 1.33 15.54 5.05
C ARG A 5 2.26 15.20 6.22
N SER A 6 3.20 16.09 6.51
CA SER A 6 4.09 16.05 7.67
C SER A 6 3.26 16.05 8.95
N GLY A 7 3.33 14.95 9.71
CA GLY A 7 2.75 14.86 11.05
C GLY A 7 3.05 13.53 11.75
N ARG A 8 3.16 12.44 10.99
CA ARG A 8 3.66 11.14 11.43
C ARG A 8 4.14 10.41 10.16
N PRO A 9 5.27 9.67 10.16
CA PRO A 9 5.49 8.73 9.07
C PRO A 9 4.21 7.89 8.95
N PRO A 10 3.63 7.70 7.74
CA PRO A 10 2.56 6.74 7.59
C PRO A 10 3.15 5.40 8.01
N THR A 11 2.84 4.96 9.22
CA THR A 11 3.32 3.68 9.77
C THR A 11 2.87 2.49 8.91
N SER A 12 1.96 2.75 7.97
CA SER A 12 1.46 1.83 6.97
C SER A 12 2.32 1.73 5.70
N THR A 13 3.12 2.74 5.34
CA THR A 13 3.94 2.75 4.11
C THR A 13 5.39 2.35 4.44
N THR A 14 5.55 1.24 5.15
CA THR A 14 6.86 0.66 5.44
C THR A 14 7.37 -0.14 4.22
N PRO A 15 8.70 -0.34 4.09
CA PRO A 15 9.25 -1.22 3.05
C PRO A 15 8.66 -2.63 3.09
N ASP A 16 8.38 -3.16 4.29
CA ASP A 16 7.73 -4.47 4.46
C ASP A 16 6.32 -4.49 3.85
N ASN A 17 5.48 -3.49 4.12
CA ASN A 17 4.15 -3.43 3.54
C ASN A 17 4.19 -3.24 2.02
N ILE A 18 5.16 -2.48 1.50
CA ILE A 18 5.35 -2.30 0.05
C ILE A 18 5.69 -3.65 -0.61
N GLU A 19 6.66 -4.39 -0.05
CA GLU A 19 7.03 -5.73 -0.50
C GLU A 19 5.84 -6.70 -0.46
N ARG A 20 5.05 -6.67 0.61
CA ARG A 20 3.87 -7.53 0.74
C ARG A 20 2.80 -7.21 -0.29
N VAL A 21 2.44 -5.93 -0.48
CA VAL A 21 1.48 -5.54 -1.52
C VAL A 21 1.98 -5.96 -2.90
N ARG A 22 3.28 -5.79 -3.19
CA ARG A 22 3.89 -6.23 -4.45
C ARG A 22 3.77 -7.74 -4.66
N ARG A 23 4.04 -8.55 -3.63
CA ARG A 23 3.89 -10.01 -3.69
C ARG A 23 2.44 -10.43 -3.88
N MET A 24 1.52 -9.83 -3.13
CA MET A 24 0.08 -10.08 -3.26
C MET A 24 -0.43 -9.79 -4.68
N LEU A 25 -0.01 -8.68 -5.29
CA LEU A 25 -0.37 -8.37 -6.69
C LEU A 25 0.25 -9.32 -7.72
N ALA A 26 1.47 -9.83 -7.46
CA ALA A 26 2.14 -10.78 -8.34
C ALA A 26 1.55 -12.19 -8.24
N ASP A 27 1.14 -12.59 -7.04
CA ASP A 27 0.56 -13.90 -6.73
C ASP A 27 -0.90 -14.01 -7.18
N ASP A 28 -1.74 -13.03 -6.80
CA ASP A 28 -3.15 -12.99 -7.16
C ASP A 28 -3.58 -11.59 -7.65
N ARG A 29 -3.72 -11.45 -8.96
CA ARG A 29 -4.21 -10.22 -9.61
C ARG A 29 -5.69 -9.92 -9.32
N ARG A 30 -6.44 -10.86 -8.71
CA ARG A 30 -7.86 -10.67 -8.34
C ARG A 30 -8.02 -10.08 -6.93
N LEU A 31 -6.94 -9.94 -6.16
CA LEU A 31 -6.99 -9.32 -4.85
C LEU A 31 -7.46 -7.86 -4.96
N SER A 32 -8.57 -7.57 -4.29
CA SER A 32 -9.08 -6.21 -4.18
C SER A 32 -8.26 -5.40 -3.16
N LEU A 33 -8.16 -4.08 -3.36
CA LEU A 33 -7.51 -3.16 -2.41
C LEU A 33 -7.99 -3.35 -0.97
N ARG A 34 -9.30 -3.63 -0.80
CA ARG A 34 -9.91 -3.90 0.51
C ARG A 34 -9.41 -5.18 1.15
N MET A 35 -9.21 -6.24 0.38
CA MET A 35 -8.67 -7.51 0.89
C MET A 35 -7.22 -7.33 1.36
N MET A 36 -6.41 -6.62 0.58
CA MET A 36 -5.03 -6.30 0.97
C MET A 36 -4.96 -5.45 2.24
N ALA A 37 -5.85 -4.46 2.37
CA ALA A 37 -5.94 -3.63 3.56
C ALA A 37 -6.28 -4.46 4.82
N GLU A 38 -7.25 -5.37 4.70
CA GLU A 38 -7.67 -6.27 5.78
C GLU A 38 -6.57 -7.27 6.17
N GLU A 39 -5.83 -7.81 5.20
CA GLU A 39 -4.73 -8.75 5.42
C GLU A 39 -3.54 -8.07 6.11
N LEU A 40 -3.15 -6.90 5.61
CA LEU A 40 -2.01 -6.15 6.13
C LEU A 40 -2.34 -5.35 7.40
N LYS A 41 -3.62 -5.33 7.81
CA LYS A 41 -4.13 -4.53 8.93
C LYS A 41 -3.74 -3.05 8.82
N ILE A 42 -3.77 -2.53 7.59
CA ILE A 42 -3.51 -1.11 7.28
C ILE A 42 -4.73 -0.48 6.63
N ARG A 43 -4.75 0.86 6.55
CA ARG A 43 -5.84 1.58 5.91
C ARG A 43 -5.85 1.32 4.40
N LEU A 44 -7.06 1.23 3.84
CA LEU A 44 -7.27 1.14 2.39
C LEU A 44 -6.53 2.22 1.61
N ASP A 45 -6.58 3.46 2.12
CA ASP A 45 -5.88 4.61 1.56
C ASP A 45 -4.36 4.41 1.49
N SER A 46 -3.77 3.73 2.49
CA SER A 46 -2.36 3.39 2.49
C SER A 46 -2.00 2.35 1.43
N VAL A 47 -2.85 1.34 1.20
CA VAL A 47 -2.67 0.38 0.10
C VAL A 47 -2.73 1.10 -1.25
N SER A 48 -3.72 1.98 -1.43
CA SER A 48 -3.85 2.79 -2.65
C SER A 48 -2.61 3.64 -2.89
N ASN A 49 -2.10 4.30 -1.84
CA ASN A 49 -0.88 5.10 -1.93
C ASN A 49 0.35 4.26 -2.26
N ILE A 50 0.48 3.05 -1.68
CA ILE A 50 1.59 2.13 -2.00
C ILE A 50 1.56 1.74 -3.48
N ILE A 51 0.39 1.38 -4.00
CA ILE A 51 0.25 0.97 -5.40
C ILE A 51 0.58 2.12 -6.33
N HIS A 52 0.02 3.31 -6.07
CA HIS A 52 0.22 4.48 -6.92
C HIS A 52 1.67 4.99 -6.90
N GLU A 53 2.28 5.12 -5.72
CA GLU A 53 3.59 5.76 -5.58
C GLU A 53 4.77 4.79 -5.79
N HIS A 54 4.58 3.48 -5.56
CA HIS A 54 5.69 2.52 -5.56
C HIS A 54 5.58 1.39 -6.58
N LEU A 55 4.38 1.06 -7.07
CA LEU A 55 4.16 -0.14 -7.90
C LEU A 55 3.63 0.17 -9.31
N GLN A 56 2.93 1.27 -9.53
CA GLN A 56 2.58 1.78 -10.85
C GLN A 56 3.75 2.58 -11.42
N LYS A 57 4.64 1.92 -12.16
CA LYS A 57 5.58 2.55 -13.10
C LYS A 57 5.13 2.30 -14.53
#